data_AF-A0A7C1AVQ0-F1
#
_entry.id   AF-A0A7C1AVQ0-F1
#
_cell.length_a   1.000
_cell.length_b   1.000
_cell.length_c   1.000
_cell.angle_alpha   90.00
_cell.angle_beta   90.00
_cell.angle_gamma   90.00
#
_symmetry.space_group_name_H-M   'P 1'
#
loop_
_entity.id
_entity.type
_entity.pdbx_description
1 polymer ?
#
loop_
_entity_poly.entity_id
_entity_poly.type
_entity_poly.pdbx_seq_one_letter_code
_entity_poly.pdbx_strand_id
1 'polypeptide(L)'
;MSGPADWVDGKLVVPIYLALLTLPSRFPPGEIPLLPPPPEGVRIMLDPGHGGIDPGAISENGLREKDVVLEITRKVKDLLEIKGYGVFLTR
;
A
#
# COMPACT_ATOMS: atom_id res chain seq x y z
N MET A 1 -8.67 2.33 -18.17
CA MET A 1 -7.41 1.93 -17.51
C MET A 1 -7.03 3.11 -16.65
N SER A 2 -7.35 3.02 -15.36
CA SER A 2 -7.21 4.13 -14.42
C SER A 2 -5.74 4.22 -14.02
N GLY A 3 -5.21 5.44 -14.04
CA GLY A 3 -3.78 5.69 -13.92
C GLY A 3 -3.34 5.61 -12.46
N PRO A 4 -2.05 5.85 -12.16
CA PRO A 4 -1.63 5.96 -10.77
C PRO A 4 -2.30 7.15 -10.07
N ALA A 5 -2.88 8.12 -10.77
CA ALA A 5 -3.72 9.17 -10.22
C ALA A 5 -5.13 9.09 -10.83
N ASP A 6 -6.15 9.05 -9.98
CA ASP A 6 -7.54 8.85 -10.39
C ASP A 6 -8.47 9.88 -9.75
N TRP A 7 -9.65 10.07 -10.34
CA TRP A 7 -10.69 10.95 -9.81
C TRP A 7 -11.72 10.15 -9.00
N VAL A 8 -11.96 10.54 -7.75
CA VAL A 8 -12.95 9.93 -6.85
C VAL A 8 -13.82 11.04 -6.26
N ASP A 9 -15.14 10.98 -6.45
CA ASP A 9 -16.11 11.96 -5.95
C ASP A 9 -15.76 13.43 -6.29
N GLY A 10 -15.27 13.66 -7.51
CA GLY A 10 -14.85 14.99 -7.98
C GLY A 10 -13.52 15.48 -7.39
N LYS A 11 -12.80 14.65 -6.64
CA LYS A 11 -11.48 14.94 -6.08
C LYS A 11 -10.40 14.13 -6.79
N LEU A 12 -9.30 14.78 -7.15
CA LEU A 12 -8.13 14.10 -7.68
C LEU A 12 -7.41 13.39 -6.54
N VAL A 13 -7.41 12.06 -6.57
CA VAL A 13 -6.69 11.20 -5.63
C VAL A 13 -5.37 10.82 -6.27
N VAL A 14 -4.29 11.38 -5.73
CA VAL A 14 -2.91 11.02 -6.08
C VAL A 14 -2.32 10.14 -4.96
N PRO A 15 -1.59 9.08 -5.30
CA PRO A 15 -0.77 8.35 -4.35
C PRO A 15 0.19 9.32 -3.69
N ILE A 16 0.47 9.09 -2.41
CA ILE A 16 1.32 10.00 -1.63
C ILE A 16 2.72 10.18 -2.25
N TYR A 17 3.23 9.15 -2.95
CA TYR A 17 4.49 9.24 -3.69
C TYR A 17 4.43 10.19 -4.89
N LEU A 18 3.26 10.32 -5.54
CA LEU A 18 3.02 11.29 -6.61
C LEU A 18 2.82 12.71 -6.04
N ALA A 19 2.15 12.85 -4.90
CA ALA A 19 2.01 14.13 -4.21
C ALA A 19 3.36 14.74 -3.82
N LEU A 20 4.34 13.90 -3.47
CA LEU A 20 5.72 14.33 -3.20
C LEU A 20 6.44 14.88 -4.45
N LEU A 21 6.04 14.48 -5.66
CA LEU A 21 6.65 14.93 -6.92
C LEU A 21 6.05 16.26 -7.42
N THR A 22 4.85 16.64 -6.99
CA THR A 22 4.10 17.79 -7.52
C THR A 22 4.07 19.01 -6.59
N LEU A 23 4.52 18.88 -5.34
CA LEU A 23 4.65 20.02 -4.44
C LEU A 23 5.90 20.84 -4.82
N PRO A 24 5.81 22.18 -4.97
CA PRO A 24 7.00 23.00 -5.18
C PRO A 24 7.95 22.74 -4.02
N SER A 25 9.16 22.33 -4.36
CA SER A 25 10.23 21.90 -3.46
C SER A 25 10.56 23.03 -2.47
N ARG A 26 9.82 23.11 -1.36
CA ARG A 26 10.21 23.94 -0.20
C ARG A 26 11.38 23.32 0.57
N PHE A 27 11.80 22.12 0.18
CA PHE A 27 12.95 21.44 0.72
C PHE A 27 14.18 21.78 -0.11
N PRO A 28 15.26 22.27 0.53
CA PRO A 28 16.53 22.46 -0.16
C PRO A 28 17.00 21.12 -0.76
N PRO A 29 17.72 21.13 -1.90
CA PRO A 29 18.29 19.91 -2.47
C PRO A 29 19.12 19.17 -1.41
N GLY A 30 18.66 18.00 -0.97
CA GLY A 30 19.35 17.18 0.03
C GLY A 30 18.59 16.96 1.35
N GLU A 31 17.50 17.68 1.62
CA GLU A 31 16.66 17.49 2.82
C GLU A 31 15.26 17.03 2.47
N ILE A 32 15.13 15.85 1.86
CA ILE A 32 13.91 15.08 2.10
C ILE A 32 14.12 14.50 3.51
N PRO A 33 13.31 14.81 4.53
CA PRO A 33 13.34 14.06 5.77
C PRO A 33 12.89 12.65 5.39
N LEU A 34 13.85 11.81 5.02
CA LEU A 34 13.68 10.38 4.94
C LEU A 34 13.13 10.02 6.32
N LEU A 35 11.97 9.36 6.35
CA LEU A 35 11.49 8.75 7.58
C LEU A 35 12.68 8.05 8.24
N PRO A 36 12.87 8.20 9.56
CA PRO A 36 13.97 7.52 10.24
C PRO A 36 13.93 6.06 9.81
N PRO A 37 15.09 5.47 9.48
CA PRO A 37 15.12 4.09 9.02
C PRO A 37 14.42 3.22 10.07
N PRO A 38 13.69 2.18 9.64
CA PRO A 38 13.09 1.25 10.56
C PRO A 38 14.11 0.73 11.57
N PRO A 39 13.68 0.39 12.81
CA PRO A 39 14.58 -0.20 13.78
C PRO A 39 15.25 -1.43 13.17
N GLU A 40 16.57 -1.51 13.36
CA GLU A 40 17.38 -2.58 12.78
C GLU A 40 16.86 -3.95 13.25
N GLY A 41 16.75 -4.90 12.33
CA GLY A 41 16.25 -6.25 12.62
C GLY A 41 14.73 -6.41 12.71
N VAL A 42 13.93 -5.34 12.59
CA VAL A 42 12.46 -5.46 12.53
C VAL A 42 12.02 -5.96 11.16
N ARG A 43 11.24 -7.05 11.16
CA ARG A 43 10.57 -7.61 9.99
C ARG A 43 9.08 -7.65 10.23
N ILE A 44 8.29 -7.35 9.20
CA ILE A 44 6.83 -7.36 9.26
C ILE A 44 6.33 -8.54 8.43
N MET A 45 5.50 -9.38 9.03
CA MET A 45 4.77 -10.43 8.31
C MET A 45 3.31 -9.99 8.19
N LEU A 46 2.78 -9.99 6.97
CA LEU A 46 1.38 -9.75 6.70
C LEU A 46 0.70 -11.05 6.29
N ASP A 47 -0.43 -11.35 6.90
CA ASP A 47 -1.18 -12.58 6.65
C ASP A 47 -2.54 -12.24 6.02
N PRO A 48 -2.66 -12.29 4.67
CA PRO A 48 -3.96 -12.13 4.03
C PRO A 48 -4.81 -13.37 4.30
N GLY A 49 -5.82 -13.22 5.15
CA GLY A 49 -6.72 -14.30 5.57
C GLY A 49 -7.33 -15.08 4.39
N HIS A 50 -7.74 -16.33 4.66
CA HIS A 50 -8.27 -17.27 3.67
C HIS A 50 -7.27 -17.58 2.54
N GLY A 51 -7.72 -18.19 1.45
CA GLY A 51 -6.88 -18.51 0.29
C GLY A 51 -7.16 -19.89 -0.30
N GLY A 52 -6.76 -20.07 -1.57
CA GLY A 52 -6.99 -21.33 -2.28
C GLY A 52 -8.48 -21.67 -2.34
N ILE A 53 -8.84 -22.82 -1.76
CA ILE A 53 -10.21 -23.33 -1.75
C ILE A 53 -11.13 -22.59 -0.79
N ASP A 54 -10.59 -21.95 0.26
CA ASP A 54 -11.37 -21.16 1.22
C ASP A 54 -11.52 -19.72 0.70
N PRO A 55 -12.73 -19.29 0.29
CA PRO A 55 -12.97 -17.93 -0.19
C PRO A 55 -13.12 -16.92 0.95
N GLY A 56 -13.34 -17.38 2.19
CA GLY A 56 -13.86 -16.55 3.28
C GLY A 56 -15.29 -16.10 3.03
N ALA A 57 -15.66 -14.94 3.59
CA ALA A 57 -16.96 -14.34 3.33
C ALA A 57 -17.18 -14.04 1.83
N ILE A 58 -18.41 -14.25 1.38
CA ILE A 58 -18.84 -13.93 0.02
C ILE A 58 -20.01 -12.96 0.11
N SER A 59 -19.91 -11.81 -0.54
CA SER A 59 -20.98 -10.82 -0.61
C SER A 59 -22.10 -11.27 -1.58
N GLU A 60 -23.24 -10.58 -1.55
CA GLU A 60 -24.38 -10.86 -2.45
C GLU A 60 -24.02 -10.75 -3.94
N ASN A 61 -23.03 -9.91 -4.30
CA ASN A 61 -22.53 -9.77 -5.67
C ASN A 61 -21.34 -10.69 -6.00
N GLY A 62 -20.98 -11.61 -5.10
CA GLY A 62 -19.94 -12.62 -5.34
C GLY A 62 -18.50 -12.16 -5.09
N LEU A 63 -18.29 -11.00 -4.47
CA LEU A 63 -16.97 -10.56 -4.01
C LEU A 63 -16.50 -11.48 -2.89
N ARG A 64 -15.26 -11.98 -3.00
CA ARG A 64 -14.70 -12.95 -2.06
C ARG A 64 -13.68 -12.25 -1.17
N GLU A 65 -13.79 -12.49 0.13
CA GLU A 65 -12.89 -11.94 1.13
C GLU A 65 -11.42 -12.18 0.78
N LYS A 66 -11.06 -13.41 0.39
CA LYS A 66 -9.67 -13.78 0.06
C LYS A 66 -9.02 -12.88 -1.00
N ASP A 67 -9.81 -12.35 -1.92
CA ASP A 67 -9.34 -11.54 -3.05
C ASP A 67 -9.12 -10.09 -2.57
N VAL A 68 -10.09 -9.56 -1.81
CA VAL A 68 -10.03 -8.21 -1.22
C VAL A 68 -8.87 -8.10 -0.23
N VAL A 69 -8.73 -9.04 0.70
CA VAL A 69 -7.68 -8.98 1.72
C VAL A 69 -6.29 -9.16 1.12
N LEU A 70 -6.14 -9.99 0.07
CA LEU A 70 -4.87 -10.12 -0.63
C LEU A 70 -4.48 -8.81 -1.33
N GLU A 71 -5.43 -8.13 -1.98
CA GLU A 71 -5.18 -6.85 -2.63
C GLU A 71 -4.77 -5.77 -1.61
N ILE A 72 -5.50 -5.67 -0.49
CA ILE A 72 -5.18 -4.73 0.59
C ILE A 72 -3.78 -5.03 1.15
N THR A 73 -3.48 -6.29 1.44
CA THR A 73 -2.18 -6.68 2.01
C THR A 73 -1.02 -6.33 1.08
N ARG A 74 -1.17 -6.49 -0.24
CA ARG A 74 -0.16 -6.05 -1.22
C ARG A 74 0.07 -4.55 -1.18
N LYS A 75 -1.00 -3.75 -1.15
CA LYS A 75 -0.89 -2.29 -1.02
C LYS A 75 -0.19 -1.88 0.28
N VAL A 76 -0.48 -2.56 1.39
CA VAL A 76 0.18 -2.32 2.68
C VAL A 76 1.66 -2.68 2.62
N LYS A 77 2.02 -3.82 2.01
CA LYS A 77 3.41 -4.22 1.78
C LYS A 77 4.17 -3.13 1.04
N ASP A 78 3.66 -2.65 -0.10
CA ASP A 78 4.32 -1.63 -0.92
C ASP A 78 4.57 -0.35 -0.11
N LEU A 79 3.57 0.11 0.67
CA LEU A 79 3.68 1.30 1.51
C LEU A 79 4.70 1.14 2.64
N LEU A 80 4.83 -0.05 3.22
CA LEU A 80 5.80 -0.34 4.27
C LEU A 80 7.22 -0.51 3.70
N GLU A 81 7.36 -1.11 2.51
CA GLU A 81 8.65 -1.23 1.82
C GLU A 81 9.18 0.14 1.36
N ILE A 82 8.32 1.06 0.91
CA ILE A 82 8.69 2.47 0.65
C ILE A 82 9.23 3.15 1.91
N LYS A 83 8.77 2.73 3.09
CA LYS A 83 9.26 3.22 4.39
C LYS A 83 10.52 2.49 4.87
N GLY A 84 11.07 1.57 4.07
CA GLY A 84 12.31 0.85 4.34
C GLY A 84 12.15 -0.44 5.16
N TYR A 85 10.92 -0.90 5.45
CA TYR A 85 10.72 -2.13 6.22
C TYR A 85 10.94 -3.37 5.34
N GLY A 86 11.51 -4.43 5.92
CA GLY A 86 11.45 -5.76 5.33
C GLY A 86 10.08 -6.38 5.58
N VAL A 87 9.29 -6.59 4.52
CA VAL A 87 7.90 -7.06 4.63
C VAL A 87 7.69 -8.35 3.84
N PHE A 88 7.06 -9.33 4.47
CA PHE A 88 6.77 -10.65 3.91
C PHE A 88 5.29 -10.95 3.99
N LEU A 89 4.80 -11.79 3.08
CA LEU A 89 3.43 -12.29 3.08
C LEU A 89 3.47 -13.80 3.32
N THR A 90 2.43 -14.33 3.95
CA THR A 90 2.22 -15.78 4.04
C THR A 90 1.85 -16.41 2.68
N ARG A 91 1.27 -15.63 1.76
CA ARG A 91 0.89 -16.02 0.38
C ARG A 91 0.76 -14.83 -0.59
#